data_AF-A0AA88UUK2-F1
#
_entry.id   AF-A0AA88UUK2-F1
#
_cell.length_a   1.000
_cell.length_b   1.000
_cell.length_c   1.000
_cell.angle_alpha   90.00
_cell.angle_beta   90.00
_cell.angle_gamma   90.00
#
_symmetry.space_group_name_H-M   'P 1'
#
loop_
_entity.id
_entity.type
_entity.pdbx_description
1 polymer ?
#
loop_
_entity_poly.entity_id
_entity_poly.type
_entity_poly.pdbx_seq_one_letter_code
_entity_poly.pdbx_strand_id
1 'polypeptide(L)'
;MALLSQWNDELETHSKPGSVSVCIHYGGVRSNDPKVIAEPDIVLATYGVLTAAYKTDGECSIFHEVDWYMVVLDETHTIKSSRTQCAQAAFKLSSHCRWCLTGTPLQNNLEDLYGLLCFLHVDPWCNWAWKAAE
;
A
#
# COMPACT_ATOMS: atom_id res chain seq x y z
N MET A 1 4.14 -13.69 -5.18
CA MET A 1 4.89 -14.46 -4.16
C MET A 1 6.37 -14.14 -4.17
N ALA A 2 7.05 -14.21 -5.33
CA ALA A 2 8.50 -13.99 -5.41
C ALA A 2 9.00 -12.68 -4.78
N LEU A 3 8.26 -11.58 -4.94
CA LEU A 3 8.67 -10.28 -4.37
C LEU A 3 8.50 -10.18 -2.85
N LEU A 4 7.52 -10.86 -2.24
CA LEU A 4 7.34 -10.79 -0.78
C LEU A 4 8.48 -11.52 -0.05
N SER A 5 8.85 -12.70 -0.54
CA SER A 5 10.00 -13.44 0.00
C SER A 5 11.28 -12.66 -0.23
N GLN A 6 11.46 -12.05 -1.41
CA GLN A 6 12.63 -11.22 -1.67
C GLN A 6 12.73 -10.02 -0.73
N TRP A 7 11.63 -9.28 -0.50
CA TRP A 7 11.62 -8.18 0.47
C TRP A 7 11.96 -8.65 1.88
N ASN A 8 11.46 -9.82 2.29
CA ASN A 8 11.81 -10.40 3.57
C ASN A 8 13.31 -10.72 3.67
N ASP A 9 13.86 -11.40 2.65
CA ASP A 9 15.27 -11.78 2.60
C ASP A 9 16.20 -10.55 2.60
N GLU A 10 15.85 -9.49 1.86
CA GLU A 10 16.58 -8.22 1.82
C GLU A 10 16.53 -7.50 3.18
N LEU A 11 15.37 -7.48 3.85
CA LEU A 11 15.23 -6.90 5.18
C LEU A 11 16.08 -7.66 6.21
N GLU A 12 16.09 -8.99 6.17
CA GLU A 12 16.92 -9.82 7.06
C GLU A 12 18.42 -9.64 6.77
N THR A 13 18.80 -9.52 5.50
CA THR A 13 20.21 -9.38 5.07
C THR A 13 20.78 -8.01 5.41
N HIS A 14 19.98 -6.95 5.28
CA HIS A 14 20.45 -5.57 5.43
C HIS A 14 20.11 -4.93 6.79
N SER A 15 19.38 -5.64 7.66
CA SER A 15 19.13 -5.22 9.04
C SER A 15 20.05 -5.90 10.03
N LYS A 16 20.24 -5.30 11.21
CA LYS A 16 20.93 -5.99 12.30
C LYS A 16 20.04 -7.13 12.79
N PRO A 17 20.59 -8.33 13.08
CA PRO A 17 19.80 -9.43 13.62
C PRO A 17 19.02 -9.00 14.88
N GLY A 18 17.70 -9.20 14.88
CA GLY A 18 16.81 -8.84 15.98
C GLY A 18 16.48 -7.36 16.12
N SER A 19 16.88 -6.49 15.19
CA SER A 19 16.53 -5.06 15.24
C SER A 19 15.20 -4.71 14.59
N VAL A 20 14.65 -5.61 13.77
CA VAL A 20 13.39 -5.41 13.03
C VAL A 20 12.59 -6.69 13.10
N SER A 21 11.32 -6.57 13.45
CA SER A 21 10.33 -7.65 13.37
C SER A 21 9.49 -7.51 12.11
N VAL A 22 9.42 -8.58 11.31
CA VAL A 22 8.71 -8.60 10.02
C VAL A 22 7.59 -9.63 10.07
N CYS A 23 6.39 -9.24 9.63
CA CYS A 23 5.25 -10.13 9.45
C CYS A 23 4.85 -10.18 7.98
N ILE A 24 4.86 -11.36 7.38
CA ILE A 24 4.34 -11.58 6.04
C ILE A 24 2.85 -11.94 6.14
N HIS A 25 1.98 -10.98 5.80
CA HIS A 25 0.54 -11.19 5.78
C HIS A 25 0.10 -11.74 4.40
N TYR A 26 0.38 -13.02 4.16
CA TYR A 26 0.10 -13.68 2.89
C TYR A 26 -0.26 -15.17 3.06
N GLY A 27 -1.37 -15.61 2.43
CA GLY A 27 -1.84 -17.00 2.50
C GLY A 27 -2.49 -17.39 3.84
N GLY A 28 -3.03 -18.61 3.92
CA GLY A 28 -3.36 -19.35 5.16
C GLY A 28 -4.12 -18.64 6.29
N VAL A 29 -4.00 -19.22 7.50
CA VAL A 29 -4.58 -18.71 8.75
C VAL A 29 -4.00 -17.32 9.01
N ARG A 30 -4.85 -16.31 8.86
CA ARG A 30 -4.55 -14.91 9.11
C ARG A 30 -5.19 -14.51 10.42
N SER A 31 -4.47 -13.71 11.23
CA SER A 31 -5.14 -12.96 12.29
C SER A 31 -6.03 -11.91 11.64
N ASN A 32 -7.27 -11.82 12.08
CA ASN A 32 -8.19 -10.76 11.70
C ASN A 32 -8.23 -9.62 12.74
N ASP A 33 -7.30 -9.64 13.71
CA ASP A 33 -7.20 -8.60 14.72
C ASP A 33 -6.20 -7.52 14.26
N PRO A 34 -6.65 -6.26 14.05
CA PRO A 34 -5.79 -5.13 13.71
C PRO A 34 -4.70 -4.86 14.74
N LYS A 35 -4.89 -5.25 16.00
CA LYS A 35 -3.84 -5.07 17.02
C LYS A 35 -2.68 -6.00 16.78
N VAL A 36 -2.96 -7.25 16.39
CA VAL A 36 -1.94 -8.27 16.13
C VAL A 36 -1.14 -7.93 14.87
N ILE A 37 -1.77 -7.35 13.84
CA ILE A 37 -1.03 -6.93 12.64
C ILE A 37 -0.15 -5.70 12.89
N ALA A 38 -0.43 -4.92 13.93
CA ALA A 38 0.34 -3.73 14.32
C ALA A 38 1.45 -3.99 15.34
N GLU A 39 1.56 -5.19 15.90
CA GLU A 39 2.67 -5.61 16.78
C GLU A 39 4.06 -5.60 16.12
N PRO A 40 4.25 -6.11 14.89
CA PRO A 40 5.55 -6.09 14.22
C PRO A 40 5.91 -4.71 13.66
N ASP A 41 7.22 -4.46 13.49
CA ASP A 41 7.73 -3.20 12.93
C ASP A 41 7.39 -3.06 11.44
N ILE A 42 7.37 -4.16 10.69
CA ILE A 42 7.12 -4.18 9.25
C ILE A 42 6.09 -5.26 8.91
N VAL A 43 5.08 -4.87 8.15
CA VAL A 43 4.08 -5.78 7.59
C VAL A 43 4.20 -5.82 6.07
N LEU A 44 4.50 -7.01 5.54
CA LEU A 44 4.58 -7.26 4.12
C LEU A 44 3.29 -7.92 3.63
N ALA A 45 2.60 -7.25 2.71
CA ALA A 45 1.35 -7.75 2.12
C ALA A 45 1.36 -7.55 0.59
N THR A 46 0.49 -8.28 -0.11
CA THR A 46 0.28 -8.04 -1.54
C THR A 46 -0.92 -7.13 -1.79
N TYR A 47 -0.92 -6.43 -2.93
CA TYR A 47 -2.08 -5.71 -3.43
C TYR A 47 -3.36 -6.55 -3.44
N GLY A 48 -3.27 -7.85 -3.79
CA GLY A 48 -4.41 -8.75 -3.81
C GLY A 48 -5.01 -8.99 -2.42
N VAL A 49 -4.16 -9.12 -1.40
CA VAL A 49 -4.58 -9.29 0.00
C VAL A 49 -5.23 -8.01 0.53
N LEU A 50 -4.61 -6.85 0.28
CA LEU A 50 -5.17 -5.55 0.64
C LEU A 50 -6.54 -5.34 -0.02
N THR A 51 -6.64 -5.61 -1.31
CA THR A 51 -7.88 -5.46 -2.09
C THR A 51 -8.97 -6.40 -1.58
N ALA A 52 -8.62 -7.65 -1.23
CA ALA A 52 -9.60 -8.61 -0.72
C ALA A 52 -10.15 -8.20 0.66
N ALA A 53 -9.28 -7.72 1.55
CA ALA A 53 -9.68 -7.22 2.87
C ALA A 53 -10.59 -5.98 2.72
N TYR A 54 -10.19 -5.01 1.90
CA TYR A 54 -10.99 -3.82 1.62
C TYR A 54 -12.33 -4.14 0.95
N LYS A 55 -12.37 -5.13 0.05
CA LYS A 55 -13.63 -5.54 -0.59
C LYS A 55 -14.62 -6.16 0.41
N THR A 56 -14.12 -6.80 1.45
CA THR A 56 -14.95 -7.49 2.45
C THR A 56 -15.46 -6.51 3.50
N ASP A 57 -14.54 -5.71 4.07
CA ASP A 57 -14.81 -4.91 5.27
C ASP A 57 -14.66 -3.40 5.04
N GLY A 58 -14.27 -2.97 3.84
CA GLY A 58 -14.09 -1.55 3.51
C GLY A 58 -13.00 -0.88 4.35
N GLU A 59 -13.32 0.31 4.84
CA GLU A 59 -12.46 1.08 5.76
C GLU A 59 -12.37 0.47 7.17
N CYS A 60 -13.21 -0.54 7.49
CA CYS A 60 -13.08 -1.33 8.73
C CYS A 60 -12.22 -2.59 8.54
N SER A 61 -11.50 -2.71 7.41
CA SER A 61 -10.62 -3.85 7.20
C SER A 61 -9.36 -3.75 8.07
N ILE A 62 -8.73 -4.89 8.34
CA ILE A 62 -7.57 -5.00 9.24
C ILE A 62 -6.41 -4.05 8.92
N PHE A 63 -6.27 -3.63 7.66
CA PHE A 63 -5.22 -2.70 7.23
C PHE A 63 -5.64 -1.24 7.39
N HIS A 64 -6.93 -0.93 7.43
CA HIS A 64 -7.47 0.43 7.46
C HIS A 64 -7.79 0.88 8.89
N GLU A 65 -7.98 -0.06 9.82
CA GLU A 65 -8.10 0.23 11.26
C GLU A 65 -6.76 0.51 11.95
N VAL A 66 -5.64 0.35 11.24
CA VAL A 66 -4.29 0.64 11.74
C VAL A 66 -3.81 1.98 11.20
N ASP A 67 -3.32 2.83 12.10
CA ASP A 67 -2.63 4.08 11.74
C ASP A 67 -1.15 3.79 11.44
N TRP A 68 -0.83 3.64 10.16
CA TRP A 68 0.53 3.31 9.73
C TRP A 68 1.46 4.51 9.84
N TYR A 69 2.70 4.29 10.28
CA TYR A 69 3.71 5.33 10.16
C TYR A 69 4.07 5.60 8.69
N MET A 70 4.30 4.54 7.92
CA MET A 70 4.69 4.65 6.52
C MET A 70 4.03 3.55 5.70
N VAL A 71 3.49 3.91 4.53
CA VAL A 71 3.01 2.95 3.53
C VAL A 71 3.89 3.05 2.29
N VAL A 72 4.50 1.92 1.91
CA VAL A 72 5.35 1.81 0.73
C VAL A 72 4.66 0.92 -0.31
N LEU A 73 4.43 1.48 -1.49
CA LEU A 73 3.91 0.74 -2.62
C LEU A 73 5.06 0.41 -3.57
N ASP A 74 5.34 -0.88 -3.72
CA ASP A 74 6.28 -1.37 -4.72
C ASP A 74 5.57 -1.64 -6.04
N GLU A 75 6.24 -1.37 -7.15
CA GLU A 75 5.69 -1.46 -8.50
C GLU A 75 4.31 -0.78 -8.66
N THR A 76 4.30 0.54 -8.42
CA THR A 76 3.08 1.36 -8.34
C THR A 76 2.25 1.44 -9.62
N HIS A 77 2.72 0.82 -10.71
CA HIS A 77 1.90 0.66 -11.92
C HIS A 77 0.58 -0.08 -11.65
N THR A 78 0.51 -0.86 -10.56
CA THR A 78 -0.69 -1.57 -10.10
C THR A 78 -1.86 -0.63 -9.71
N ILE A 79 -1.58 0.59 -9.24
CA ILE A 79 -2.58 1.56 -8.74
C ILE A 79 -2.87 2.73 -9.70
N LYS A 80 -2.37 2.67 -10.94
CA LYS A 80 -2.51 3.74 -11.94
C LYS A 80 -3.96 4.13 -12.20
N SER A 81 -4.84 3.14 -12.30
CA SER A 81 -6.28 3.38 -12.47
C SER A 81 -6.93 3.63 -11.12
N SER A 82 -7.12 4.91 -10.80
CA SER A 82 -7.77 5.40 -9.57
C SER A 82 -9.18 4.86 -9.33
N ARG A 83 -9.82 4.32 -10.37
CA ARG A 83 -11.16 3.71 -10.30
C ARG A 83 -11.15 2.26 -9.83
N THR A 84 -9.99 1.61 -9.79
CA THR A 84 -9.90 0.20 -9.38
C THR A 84 -10.04 0.07 -7.87
N GLN A 85 -10.61 -1.06 -7.41
CA GLN A 85 -10.71 -1.35 -5.98
C GLN A 85 -9.34 -1.41 -5.30
N CYS A 86 -8.31 -1.89 -6.01
CA CYS A 86 -6.94 -1.91 -5.52
C CYS A 86 -6.41 -0.50 -5.23
N ALA A 87 -6.56 0.42 -6.18
CA ALA A 87 -6.18 1.81 -5.99
C ALA A 87 -6.95 2.47 -4.85
N GLN A 88 -8.27 2.28 -4.79
CA GLN A 88 -9.10 2.82 -3.71
C GLN A 88 -8.68 2.29 -2.33
N ALA A 89 -8.43 0.98 -2.21
CA ALA A 89 -7.92 0.39 -0.98
C ALA A 89 -6.59 1.01 -0.57
N ALA A 90 -5.65 1.19 -1.50
CA ALA A 90 -4.36 1.80 -1.20
C ALA A 90 -4.47 3.29 -0.82
N PHE A 91 -5.34 4.06 -1.47
CA PHE A 91 -5.52 5.49 -1.18
C PHE A 91 -6.14 5.72 0.20
N LYS A 92 -6.96 4.79 0.67
CA LYS A 92 -7.72 4.86 1.93
C LYS A 92 -6.96 4.39 3.16
N LEU A 93 -5.78 3.78 3.01
CA LEU A 93 -4.92 3.46 4.15
C LEU A 93 -4.57 4.73 4.93
N SER A 94 -4.73 4.70 6.26
CA SER A 94 -4.26 5.78 7.14
C SER A 94 -2.74 5.73 7.22
N SER A 95 -2.05 6.86 6.96
CA SER A 95 -0.59 6.90 7.10
C SER A 95 -0.01 8.30 7.24
N HIS A 96 1.12 8.40 7.95
CA HIS A 96 1.89 9.65 8.06
C HIS A 96 2.82 9.90 6.87
N CYS A 97 3.43 8.84 6.31
CA CYS A 97 4.37 8.91 5.19
C CYS A 97 3.97 7.92 4.09
N ARG A 98 4.13 8.31 2.82
CA ARG A 98 3.71 7.51 1.68
C ARG A 98 4.78 7.49 0.61
N TRP A 99 5.24 6.31 0.21
CA TRP A 99 6.25 6.14 -0.83
C TRP A 99 5.72 5.29 -1.98
N CYS A 100 6.06 5.72 -3.20
CA CYS A 100 5.82 4.98 -4.43
C CYS A 100 7.15 4.58 -5.03
N LEU A 101 7.44 3.28 -5.08
CA LEU A 101 8.62 2.74 -5.74
C LEU A 101 8.19 2.24 -7.13
N THR A 102 8.73 2.86 -8.17
CA THR A 102 8.52 2.40 -9.55
C THR A 102 9.66 2.84 -10.45
N GLY A 103 10.15 1.92 -11.27
CA GLY A 103 11.10 2.24 -12.33
C GLY A 103 10.48 2.93 -13.54
N THR A 104 9.13 2.97 -13.63
CA THR A 104 8.40 3.50 -14.79
C THR A 104 7.18 4.33 -14.37
N PRO A 105 7.39 5.51 -13.75
CA PRO A 105 6.32 6.32 -13.18
C PRO A 105 5.28 6.79 -14.22
N LEU A 106 5.68 6.93 -15.49
CA LEU A 106 4.82 7.27 -16.62
C LEU A 106 5.01 6.19 -17.69
N GLN A 107 3.98 5.39 -17.97
CA GLN A 107 4.04 4.45 -19.11
C GLN A 107 3.09 4.86 -20.22
N ASN A 108 1.81 5.08 -19.91
CA ASN A 108 0.78 5.14 -20.95
C ASN A 108 0.15 6.52 -21.07
N ASN A 109 -0.35 7.10 -19.98
CA ASN A 109 -1.10 8.36 -20.00
C ASN A 109 -0.80 9.23 -18.77
N LEU A 110 -1.09 10.54 -18.85
CA LEU A 110 -1.05 11.46 -17.69
C LEU A 110 -1.97 11.01 -16.55
N GLU A 111 -2.96 10.18 -16.83
CA GLU A 111 -3.84 9.60 -15.82
C GLU A 111 -3.11 8.61 -14.89
N ASP A 112 -2.02 7.99 -15.34
CA ASP A 112 -1.16 7.15 -14.50
C ASP A 112 -0.56 7.97 -13.35
N LEU A 113 -0.17 9.23 -13.64
CA LEU A 113 0.37 10.15 -12.65
C LEU A 113 -0.69 10.57 -11.63
N TYR A 114 -1.94 10.74 -12.07
CA TYR A 114 -3.04 11.08 -11.17
C TYR A 114 -3.24 10.02 -10.09
N GLY A 115 -3.18 8.72 -10.43
CA GLY A 115 -3.25 7.66 -9.43
C GLY A 115 -2.15 7.76 -8.36
N LEU A 116 -0.92 8.10 -8.76
CA LEU A 116 0.20 8.32 -7.82
C LEU A 116 -0.03 9.55 -6.94
N LEU A 117 -0.47 10.67 -7.53
CA LEU A 117 -0.76 11.90 -6.80
C LEU A 117 -1.91 11.71 -5.80
N CYS A 118 -2.93 10.94 -6.17
CA CYS A 118 -4.00 10.52 -5.28
C CYS A 118 -3.51 9.65 -4.14
N PHE A 119 -2.60 8.71 -4.37
CA PHE A 119 -2.04 7.92 -3.28
C PHE A 119 -1.21 8.79 -2.34
N LEU A 120 -0.33 9.64 -2.88
CA LEU A 120 0.59 10.49 -2.13
C LEU A 120 -0.09 11.67 -1.42
N HIS A 121 -1.42 11.84 -1.57
CA HIS A 121 -2.19 12.96 -1.01
C HIS A 121 -1.59 14.34 -1.35
N VAL A 122 -1.13 14.52 -2.59
CA VAL A 122 -0.53 15.79 -3.02
C VAL A 122 -1.62 16.80 -3.39
N ASP A 123 -1.90 17.74 -2.49
CA ASP A 123 -2.82 18.85 -2.76
C ASP A 123 -2.23 19.90 -3.72
N PRO A 124 -3.03 20.51 -4.61
CA PRO A 124 -4.45 20.22 -4.89
C PRO A 124 -4.65 19.06 -5.88
N TRP A 125 -3.56 18.46 -6.38
CA TRP A 125 -3.55 17.55 -7.53
C TRP A 125 -4.17 16.17 -7.28
N CYS A 126 -4.39 15.81 -6.02
CA CYS A 126 -5.09 14.58 -5.62
C CYS A 126 -6.62 14.69 -5.73
N ASN A 127 -7.18 15.89 -5.95
CA ASN A 127 -8.63 16.13 -6.03
C ASN A 127 -9.12 16.28 -7.48
N TRP A 128 -10.02 15.42 -7.96
CA TRP A 128 -10.56 15.48 -9.34
C TRP A 128 -11.09 16.87 -9.77
N ALA A 129 -11.49 17.70 -8.80
CA ALA A 129 -11.98 19.06 -9.04
C ALA A 129 -11.00 19.95 -9.83
N TRP A 130 -9.67 19.75 -9.75
CA TRP A 130 -8.72 20.55 -10.53
C TRP A 130 -8.82 20.29 -12.04
N LYS A 131 -9.21 19.06 -12.45
CA LYS A 131 -9.35 18.67 -13.87
C LYS A 131 -10.70 19.08 -14.47
N ALA A 132 -11.68 19.43 -13.62
CA ALA A 132 -13.01 19.88 -14.05
C ALA A 132 -13.09 21.41 -14.27
N ALA A 133 -11.99 22.14 -14.03
CA ALA A 133 -11.89 23.58 -14.21
C ALA A 133 -11.32 24.01 -15.58
N GLU A 134 -11.10 23.05 -16.49
CA GLU A 134 -10.75 23.27 -17.91
C GLU A 134 -11.90 22.87 -18.85
#